data_AF-A0A258Q499-F1
#
_entry.id   AF-A0A258Q499-F1
#
_cell.length_a   1.000
_cell.length_b   1.000
_cell.length_c   1.000
_cell.angle_alpha   90.00
_cell.angle_beta   90.00
_cell.angle_gamma   90.00
#
_symmetry.space_group_name_H-M   'P 1'
#
loop_
_entity.id
_entity.type
_entity.pdbx_description
1 polymer ?
#
loop_
_entity_poly.entity_id
_entity_poly.type
_entity_poly.pdbx_seq_one_letter_code
_entity_poly.pdbx_strand_id
1 'polypeptide(L)' 'MRVLFVSSEVFPLIKTGGLADVSGALPAALQGSGIDVKCLIPGYSSVLEKVENKTYLGTLEVFNNISC' A
#
# COMPACT_ATOMS: atom_id res chain seq x y z
N MET A 1 1.13 17.53 -7.72
CA MET A 1 2.22 16.56 -7.48
C MET A 1 1.61 15.19 -7.23
N ARG A 2 2.24 14.09 -7.66
CA ARG A 2 1.76 12.72 -7.44
C ARG A 2 2.76 11.93 -6.60
N VAL A 3 2.28 11.17 -5.61
CA VAL A 3 3.12 10.39 -4.69
C VAL A 3 2.59 8.96 -4.60
N LEU A 4 3.49 7.98 -4.71
CA LEU A 4 3.22 6.59 -4.37
C LEU A 4 3.88 6.29 -3.03
N PHE A 5 3.06 6.10 -2.00
CA PHE A 5 3.50 5.76 -0.66
C PHE A 5 3.60 4.24 -0.52
N VAL A 6 4.80 3.72 -0.27
CA VAL A 6 5.05 2.28 -0.18
C VAL A 6 5.34 1.90 1.27
N SER A 7 4.60 0.92 1.81
CA SER A 7 4.77 0.46 3.19
C SER A 7 4.42 -1.03 3.30
N SER A 8 5.00 -1.72 4.28
CA SER A 8 4.63 -3.10 4.60
C SER A 8 3.30 -3.19 5.35
N GLU A 9 2.81 -2.11 5.98
CA GLU A 9 1.57 -2.12 6.75
C GLU A 9 0.79 -0.82 6.70
N VAL A 10 -0.54 -0.89 6.85
CA VAL A 10 -1.43 0.27 6.84
C VAL A 10 -2.74 -0.02 7.59
N PHE A 11 -3.09 0.85 8.53
CA PHE A 11 -4.38 0.77 9.23
C PHE A 11 -5.51 1.30 8.31
N PRO A 12 -6.70 0.65 8.24
CA PRO A 12 -7.17 -0.50 9.04
C PRO A 12 -6.96 -1.89 8.39
N LEU A 13 -6.21 -1.96 7.29
CA LEU A 13 -6.05 -3.22 6.53
C LEU A 13 -5.17 -4.23 7.26
N ILE A 14 -3.97 -3.83 7.68
CA ILE A 14 -3.01 -4.67 8.38
C ILE A 14 -2.16 -3.82 9.33
N LYS A 15 -1.95 -4.32 10.55
CA LYS A 15 -1.22 -3.62 11.61
C LYS A 15 -0.43 -4.61 12.46
N THR A 16 0.87 -4.41 12.53
CA THR A 16 1.77 -5.09 13.48
C THR A 16 2.30 -4.09 14.51
N GLY A 17 2.50 -2.82 14.14
CA GLY A 17 3.00 -1.78 15.05
C GLY A 17 2.56 -0.36 14.67
N GLY A 18 3.35 0.63 15.09
CA GLY A 18 3.05 2.06 14.88
C GLY A 18 3.24 2.55 13.44
N LEU A 19 3.95 1.79 12.59
CA LEU A 19 4.12 2.15 11.19
C LEU A 19 2.77 2.13 10.44
N ALA A 20 1.88 1.20 10.77
CA ALA A 20 0.54 1.12 10.18
C ALA A 20 -0.31 2.38 10.47
N ASP A 21 -0.15 2.97 11.66
CA ASP A 21 -0.87 4.19 12.04
C ASP A 21 -0.37 5.38 11.23
N VAL A 22 0.95 5.53 11.08
CA VAL A 22 1.56 6.57 10.26
C VAL A 22 1.19 6.38 8.78
N SER A 23 1.30 5.15 8.27
CA SER A 23 1.01 4.81 6.87
C SER A 23 -0.48 4.97 6.53
N GLY A 24 -1.37 4.93 7.53
CA GLY A 24 -2.79 5.23 7.35
C GLY A 24 -3.07 6.73 7.43
N ALA A 25 -2.50 7.43 8.41
CA ALA A 25 -2.81 8.83 8.69
C ALA A 25 -2.13 9.82 7.73
N LEU A 26 -0.84 9.61 7.43
CA LEU A 26 -0.06 10.57 6.63
C LEU A 26 -0.58 10.70 5.19
N PRO A 27 -0.83 9.61 4.44
CA PRO A 27 -1.37 9.73 3.08
C PRO A 27 -2.72 10.46 3.04
N ALA A 28 -3.59 10.22 4.03
CA ALA A 28 -4.86 10.92 4.16
C ALA A 28 -4.67 12.43 4.40
N ALA A 29 -3.73 12.81 5.28
CA ALA A 29 -3.40 14.23 5.52
C ALA A 29 -2.82 14.92 4.29
N LEU A 30 -1.97 14.22 3.51
CA LEU A 30 -1.41 14.75 2.26
C LEU A 30 -2.49 14.93 1.18
N GLN A 31 -3.45 14.01 1.09
CA GLN A 31 -4.62 14.18 0.22
C GLN A 31 -5.44 15.42 0.61
N GLY A 32 -5.65 15.64 1.91
CA GLY A 32 -6.30 16.85 2.42
C GLY A 32 -5.56 18.15 2.07
N SER A 33 -4.27 18.07 1.74
CA SER A 33 -3.45 19.20 1.29
C SER A 33 -3.39 19.33 -0.24
N GLY A 34 -4.23 18.60 -0.98
CA GLY A 34 -4.30 18.65 -2.45
C GLY A 34 -3.26 17.82 -3.20
N ILE A 35 -2.58 16.88 -2.52
CA ILE A 35 -1.60 15.98 -3.15
C ILE A 35 -2.31 14.68 -3.55
N ASP A 36 -2.11 14.25 -4.79
CA ASP A 36 -2.58 12.94 -5.27
C ASP A 36 -1.64 11.85 -4.73
N VAL A 37 -2.10 11.14 -3.70
CA VAL A 37 -1.32 10.09 -3.03
C VAL A 37 -2.03 8.75 -3.12
N LYS A 38 -1.29 7.71 -3.53
CA LYS A 38 -1.74 6.31 -3.49
C LYS A 38 -0.85 5.48 -2.58
N CYS A 39 -1.43 4.49 -1.91
CA CYS A 39 -0.67 3.55 -1.07
C CYS A 39 -0.46 2.23 -1.80
N LEU A 40 0.78 1.72 -1.80
CA LEU A 40 1.14 0.38 -2.22
C LEU A 40 1.59 -0.42 -1.01
N ILE A 41 0.90 -1.54 -0.77
CA ILE A 41 1.19 -2.48 0.31
C ILE A 41 1.20 -3.91 -0.23
N PRO A 42 1.85 -4.86 0.46
CA PRO A 42 1.74 -6.27 0.10
C PRO A 42 0.30 -6.77 0.19
N GLY A 43 -0.09 -7.61 -0.77
CA GLY A 43 -1.39 -8.30 -0.78
C GLY A 43 -1.43 -9.49 0.19
N TYR A 44 -1.21 -9.26 1.49
CA TYR A 44 -1.38 -10.31 2.51
C TYR A 44 -2.81 -10.84 2.51
N SER A 45 -3.03 -12.11 2.90
CA SER A 45 -4.37 -12.72 2.93
C SER A 45 -5.38 -11.86 3.69
N SER A 46 -5.01 -11.35 4.86
CA SER A 46 -5.86 -10.45 5.67
C SER A 46 -6.21 -9.12 4.99
N VAL A 47 -5.36 -8.64 4.09
CA VAL A 47 -5.62 -7.44 3.28
C VAL A 47 -6.57 -7.80 2.15
N LEU A 48 -6.27 -8.88 1.41
CA LEU A 48 -7.08 -9.32 0.27
C LEU A 48 -8.50 -9.71 0.68
N GLU A 49 -8.70 -10.24 1.89
CA GLU A 49 -10.03 -10.54 2.45
C GLU A 49 -10.86 -9.29 2.72
N LYS A 50 -10.23 -8.17 3.07
CA LYS A 50 -10.89 -6.89 3.39
C LYS A 50 -11.15 -5.99 2.18
N VAL A 51 -10.58 -6.33 1.01
CA VAL A 51 -10.69 -5.52 -0.20
C VAL A 51 -11.71 -6.12 -1.16
N GLU A 52 -12.76 -5.37 -1.45
CA GLU A 52 -13.77 -5.71 -2.46
C GLU A 52 -13.38 -5.16 -3.84
N ASN A 53 -13.97 -5.69 -4.92
CA ASN A 53 -13.79 -5.18 -6.29
C ASN A 53 -12.34 -5.04 -6.76
N LYS A 54 -11.55 -6.11 -6.57
CA LYS A 54 -10.14 -6.16 -6.98
C LYS A 54 -10.03 -6.03 -8.50
N THR A 55 -9.17 -5.12 -8.97
CA THR A 55 -8.84 -4.98 -10.39
C THR A 55 -7.40 -5.40 -10.61
N TYR A 56 -7.17 -6.29 -11.56
CA TYR A 56 -5.84 -6.65 -11.98
C TYR A 56 -5.23 -5.51 -12.82
N LEU A 57 -4.10 -4.96 -12.38
CA LEU A 57 -3.40 -3.89 -13.08
C LEU A 57 -2.25 -4.39 -13.96
N GLY A 58 -1.70 -5.57 -13.66
CA GLY A 58 -0.55 -6.13 -14.36
C GLY A 58 0.32 -6.99 -13.45
N THR A 59 1.33 -7.62 -14.04
CA THR A 59 2.39 -8.36 -13.34
C THR A 59 3.70 -7.62 -13.57
N LEU A 60 4.50 -7.50 -12.52
CA LEU A 60 5.86 -6.98 -12.61
C LEU A 60 6.82 -8.16 -12.50
N GLU A 61 7.64 -8.39 -13.52
CA GLU A 61 8.72 -9.38 -13.47
C GLU A 61 9.92 -8.76 -12.77
N VAL A 62 10.01 -8.92 -11.44
CA VAL A 62 11.00 -8.21 -10.62
C VAL A 62 12.33 -8.96 -10.52
N PHE A 63 12.37 -10.25 -10.84
CA PHE A 63 13.49 -11.14 -10.50
C PHE A 63 13.94 -12.10 -11.60
N ASN A 64 13.85 -11.73 -12.89
CA ASN A 64 14.30 -12.62 -13.97
C ASN A 64 15.82 -12.93 -13.95
N ASN A 65 16.62 -12.25 -13.13
CA ASN A 65 18.08 -12.40 -13.05
C ASN A 65 18.63 -12.54 -11.62
N ILE A 66 17.82 -12.94 -10.63
CA ILE A 66 18.35 -13.22 -9.29
C ILE A 66 18.47 -14.74 -9.10
N SER A 67 19.69 -15.25 -9.26
CA SER A 67 20.07 -16.57 -8.77
C SER A 67 20.40 -16.46 -7.28
N CYS A 68 19.52 -16.95 -6.43
CA CYS A 68 19.84 -17.22 -5.02
C CYS A 68 20.70 -18.48 -4.91
#